data_AF-A0AA91JPT4-F1
#
_entry.id   AF-A0AA91JPT4-F1
#
_cell.length_a   1.000
_cell.length_b   1.000
_cell.length_c   1.000
_cell.angle_alpha   90.00
_cell.angle_beta   90.00
_cell.angle_gamma   90.00
#
_symmetry.space_group_name_H-M   'P 1'
#
loop_
_entity.id
_entity.type
_entity.pdbx_description
1 polymer ?
#
loop_
_entity_poly.entity_id
_entity_poly.type
_entity_poly.pdbx_seq_one_letter_code
_entity_poly.pdbx_strand_id
1 'polypeptide(L)'
;MEKLVLLPYAIPGVILVTALLRTYSKTSIPMFFVLIGALFISALPIVFLGITNQMRLINMKELLEAASTLGAPTPMIILRVLFPTIRTGTILVSLMIFSSVFGEYLLTNLLIGGRFETVRIYMLRRMNENGHLSSAVIVLYFLFILIIALLTFVMTNRQKKQVVPIKQRYNRQSRTLEKGVVVDNVLEHS
;
A
#
# COMPACT_ATOMS: atom_id res chain seq x y z
N MET A 1 4.34 20.49 1.75
CA MET A 1 4.48 19.74 3.02
C MET A 1 4.68 18.24 2.80
N GLU A 2 4.01 17.61 1.82
CA GLU A 2 4.09 16.16 1.56
C GLU A 2 5.53 15.63 1.39
N LYS A 3 6.42 16.39 0.75
CA LYS A 3 7.82 16.01 0.56
C LYS A 3 8.62 15.85 1.85
N LEU A 4 8.27 16.58 2.92
CA LEU A 4 8.95 16.48 4.22
C LEU A 4 8.61 15.18 4.95
N VAL A 5 7.39 14.68 4.76
CA VAL A 5 6.92 13.42 5.38
C VAL A 5 7.57 12.21 4.71
N LEU A 6 8.03 12.34 3.46
CA LEU A 6 8.70 11.28 2.71
C LEU A 6 10.21 11.20 2.95
N LEU A 7 10.82 12.21 3.59
CA LEU A 7 12.25 12.20 3.93
C LEU A 7 12.73 10.96 4.68
N PRO A 8 12.07 10.51 5.77
CA PRO A 8 12.51 9.31 6.49
C PRO A 8 12.40 8.04 5.63
N TYR A 9 11.45 7.98 4.70
CA TYR A 9 11.30 6.86 3.77
C TYR A 9 12.42 6.82 2.71
N ALA A 10 13.01 7.97 2.39
CA ALA A 10 14.12 8.05 1.45
C ALA A 10 15.41 7.43 1.99
N ILE A 11 15.52 7.23 3.30
CA ILE A 11 16.68 6.60 3.93
C ILE A 11 16.56 5.07 3.76
N PRO A 12 17.53 4.41 3.11
CA PRO A 12 17.56 2.95 2.99
C PRO A 12 17.51 2.27 4.37
N GLY A 13 16.71 1.20 4.48
CA GLY A 13 16.53 0.46 5.74
C GLY A 13 17.84 -0.04 6.37
N VAL A 14 18.84 -0.40 5.56
CA VAL A 14 20.18 -0.82 6.05
C VAL A 14 20.90 0.30 6.79
N ILE A 15 20.80 1.54 6.28
CA ILE A 15 21.42 2.71 6.90
C ILE A 15 20.72 3.03 8.22
N LEU A 16 19.38 2.96 8.24
CA LEU A 16 18.59 3.16 9.45
C LEU A 16 18.98 2.15 10.54
N VAL A 17 19.10 0.87 10.18
CA VAL A 17 19.49 -0.19 11.13
C VAL A 17 20.89 0.03 11.68
N THR A 18 21.89 0.23 10.81
CA THR A 18 23.28 0.40 11.25
C THR A 18 23.45 1.64 12.12
N ALA A 19 22.72 2.72 11.83
CA ALA A 19 22.67 3.92 12.66
C ALA A 19 22.03 3.66 14.03
N LEU A 20 20.90 2.94 14.08
CA LEU A 20 20.22 2.56 15.32
C LEU A 20 21.10 1.64 16.17
N LEU A 21 21.74 0.64 15.56
CA LEU A 21 22.66 -0.26 16.25
C LEU A 21 23.82 0.52 16.85
N ARG A 22 24.46 1.42 16.09
CA ARG A 22 25.58 2.23 16.60
C ARG A 22 25.16 3.16 17.74
N THR A 23 23.97 3.75 17.63
CA THR A 23 23.45 4.72 18.61
C THR A 23 23.00 4.03 19.91
N TYR A 24 22.25 2.94 19.80
CA TYR A 24 21.63 2.26 20.95
C TYR A 24 22.47 1.09 21.50
N SER A 25 23.57 0.68 20.84
CA SER A 25 24.42 -0.44 21.32
C SER A 25 25.05 -0.20 22.70
N LYS A 26 25.20 1.06 23.12
CA LYS A 26 25.79 1.41 24.42
C LYS A 26 24.76 1.87 25.46
N THR A 27 23.49 1.88 25.09
CA THR A 27 22.41 2.38 25.94
C THR A 27 21.73 1.20 26.65
N SER A 28 21.19 1.43 27.84
CA SER A 28 20.42 0.42 28.61
C SER A 28 19.03 0.10 28.01
N ILE A 29 18.68 0.65 26.85
CA ILE A 29 17.36 0.46 26.23
C ILE A 29 17.33 -0.90 25.50
N PRO A 30 16.32 -1.75 25.74
CA PRO A 30 16.17 -3.01 25.02
C PRO A 30 15.93 -2.77 23.53
N MET A 31 16.66 -3.51 22.70
CA MET A 31 16.61 -3.35 21.24
C MET A 31 15.23 -3.62 20.61
N PHE A 32 14.39 -4.36 21.32
CA PHE A 32 12.99 -4.59 20.95
C PHE A 32 12.17 -3.29 20.90
N PHE A 33 12.35 -2.37 21.87
CA PHE A 33 11.64 -1.08 21.86
C PHE A 33 12.15 -0.18 20.74
N VAL A 34 13.47 -0.24 20.45
CA VAL A 34 14.08 0.47 19.33
C VAL A 34 13.51 -0.04 18.00
N LEU A 35 13.31 -1.34 17.85
CA LEU A 35 12.66 -1.93 16.68
C LEU A 35 11.23 -1.43 16.51
N ILE A 36 10.41 -1.45 17.56
CA ILE A 36 9.03 -0.94 17.50
C ILE A 36 9.02 0.53 17.08
N GLY A 37 9.90 1.35 17.67
CA GLY A 37 10.05 2.75 17.31
C GLY A 37 10.46 2.94 15.84
N ALA A 38 11.41 2.14 15.36
CA ALA A 38 11.84 2.19 13.96
C ALA A 38 10.71 1.79 13.00
N LEU A 39 9.99 0.70 13.28
CA LEU A 39 8.83 0.27 12.49
C LEU A 39 7.72 1.32 12.50
N PHE A 40 7.49 1.97 13.64
CA PHE A 40 6.51 3.04 13.77
C PHE A 40 6.88 4.24 12.88
N ILE A 41 8.12 4.71 12.95
CA ILE A 41 8.61 5.82 12.11
C ILE A 41 8.53 5.47 10.63
N SER A 42 8.87 4.24 10.25
CA SER A 42 8.77 3.77 8.86
C SER A 42 7.32 3.63 8.38
N ALA A 43 6.37 3.36 9.28
CA ALA A 43 4.95 3.25 8.94
C ALA A 43 4.27 4.62 8.75
N LEU A 44 4.74 5.70 9.38
CA LEU A 44 4.19 7.06 9.24
C LEU A 44 4.01 7.52 7.79
N PRO A 45 5.02 7.47 6.90
CA PRO A 45 4.87 7.90 5.52
C PRO A 45 3.84 7.04 4.76
N ILE A 46 3.73 5.76 5.08
CA ILE A 46 2.76 4.83 4.48
C ILE A 46 1.34 5.23 4.89
N VAL A 47 1.13 5.50 6.19
CA VAL A 47 -0.17 5.99 6.72
C VAL A 47 -0.55 7.29 6.02
N PHE A 48 0.35 8.26 6.00
CA PHE A 48 0.10 9.58 5.43
C PHE A 48 -0.23 9.49 3.94
N LEU A 49 0.57 8.76 3.17
CA LEU A 49 0.34 8.55 1.74
C LEU A 49 -0.95 7.78 1.48
N GLY A 50 -1.25 6.78 2.30
CA GLY A 50 -2.48 6.01 2.21
C GLY A 50 -3.72 6.87 2.41
N ILE A 51 -3.71 7.71 3.46
CA ILE A 51 -4.84 8.59 3.77
C ILE A 51 -5.01 9.67 2.71
N THR A 52 -3.94 10.36 2.30
CA THR A 52 -4.05 11.43 1.29
C THR A 52 -4.51 10.89 -0.06
N ASN A 53 -4.04 9.71 -0.47
CA ASN A 53 -4.53 9.04 -1.66
C ASN A 53 -6.02 8.69 -1.55
N GLN A 54 -6.47 8.20 -0.40
CA GLN A 54 -7.89 7.92 -0.17
C GLN A 54 -8.74 9.19 -0.24
N MET A 55 -8.31 10.28 0.39
CA MET A 55 -9.00 11.57 0.32
C MET A 55 -9.08 12.10 -1.12
N ARG A 56 -8.05 11.85 -1.93
CA ARG A 56 -8.03 12.24 -3.35
C ARG A 56 -8.92 11.36 -4.22
N LEU A 57 -8.99 10.05 -3.95
CA LEU A 57 -9.84 9.10 -4.69
C LEU A 57 -11.32 9.42 -4.57
N ILE A 58 -11.76 9.89 -3.40
CA ILE A 58 -13.16 10.22 -3.11
C ILE A 58 -13.51 11.67 -3.46
N ASN A 59 -12.63 12.44 -4.10
CA ASN A 59 -12.78 13.88 -4.33
C ASN A 59 -13.28 14.62 -3.08
N MET A 60 -12.65 14.38 -1.93
CA MET A 60 -13.16 14.80 -0.63
C MET A 60 -13.45 16.30 -0.54
N LYS A 61 -12.68 17.12 -1.27
CA LYS A 61 -12.87 18.56 -1.39
C LYS A 61 -14.23 18.91 -2.00
N GLU A 62 -14.61 18.26 -3.11
CA GLU A 62 -15.88 18.49 -3.80
C GLU A 62 -17.07 18.06 -2.91
N LEU A 63 -16.93 16.93 -2.20
CA LEU A 63 -17.93 16.45 -1.23
C LEU A 63 -18.15 17.44 -0.08
N LEU A 64 -17.07 18.03 0.43
CA LEU A 64 -17.12 19.04 1.50
C LEU A 64 -17.76 20.35 1.01
N GLU A 65 -17.42 20.80 -0.20
CA GLU A 65 -18.00 21.99 -0.82
C GLU A 65 -19.50 21.80 -1.07
N ALA A 66 -19.92 20.66 -1.64
CA ALA A 66 -21.33 20.34 -1.85
C ALA A 66 -22.14 20.28 -0.53
N ALA A 67 -21.58 19.66 0.52
CA ALA A 67 -22.24 19.59 1.82
C ALA A 67 -22.37 20.98 2.49
N SER A 68 -21.38 21.84 2.31
CA SER A 68 -21.41 23.22 2.80
C SER A 68 -22.43 24.08 2.04
N THR A 69 -22.51 23.93 0.72
CA THR A 69 -23.54 24.60 -0.11
C THR A 69 -24.95 24.16 0.25
N LEU A 70 -25.13 22.92 0.72
CA LEU A 70 -26.40 22.40 1.20
C LEU A 70 -26.82 22.94 2.60
N GLY A 71 -26.02 23.83 3.21
CA GLY A 71 -26.31 24.45 4.49
C GLY A 71 -25.99 23.59 5.71
N ALA A 72 -25.23 22.50 5.57
CA ALA A 72 -24.86 21.66 6.70
C ALA A 72 -23.79 22.36 7.59
N PRO A 73 -23.94 22.37 8.92
CA PRO A 73 -22.93 22.94 9.81
C PRO A 73 -21.66 22.07 9.82
N THR A 74 -20.48 22.70 9.84
CA THR A 74 -19.15 22.05 9.81
C THR A 74 -19.00 20.81 10.71
N PRO A 75 -19.41 20.81 12.00
CA PRO A 75 -19.30 19.62 12.84
C PRO A 75 -20.16 18.45 12.36
N MET A 76 -21.31 18.71 11.75
CA MET A 76 -22.18 17.68 11.17
C MET A 76 -21.55 17.05 9.93
N ILE A 77 -20.89 17.86 9.09
CA ILE A 77 -20.16 17.38 7.92
C ILE A 77 -19.02 16.46 8.34
N ILE A 78 -18.28 16.84 9.39
CA ILE A 78 -17.17 16.03 9.93
C ILE A 78 -17.66 14.66 10.43
N LEU A 79 -18.71 14.63 11.25
CA LEU A 79 -19.18 13.39 11.86
C LEU A 79 -19.95 12.50 10.87
N ARG A 80 -20.76 13.09 9.99
CA ARG A 80 -21.73 12.35 9.18
C ARG A 80 -21.25 12.07 7.75
N VAL A 81 -20.29 12.83 7.24
CA VAL A 81 -19.75 12.67 5.88
C VAL A 81 -18.29 12.23 5.94
N LEU A 82 -17.44 12.94 6.69
CA LEU A 82 -16.00 12.70 6.72
C LEU A 82 -15.63 11.41 7.46
N PHE A 83 -16.18 11.20 8.65
CA PHE A 83 -15.90 10.01 9.47
C PHE A 83 -16.24 8.66 8.79
N PRO A 84 -17.45 8.45 8.23
CA PRO A 84 -17.76 7.18 7.57
C PRO A 84 -16.94 6.95 6.30
N THR A 85 -16.59 8.03 5.59
CA THR A 85 -15.82 7.92 4.34
C THR A 85 -14.36 7.56 4.63
N ILE A 86 -13.75 8.17 5.65
CA ILE A 86 -12.38 7.83 6.07
C ILE A 86 -12.31 6.40 6.62
N ARG A 87 -13.32 5.93 7.35
CA ARG A 87 -13.33 4.57 7.95
C ARG A 87 -13.07 3.47 6.92
N THR A 88 -13.67 3.56 5.74
CA THR A 88 -13.45 2.59 4.64
C THR A 88 -12.02 2.67 4.12
N GLY A 89 -11.47 3.89 3.99
CA GLY A 89 -10.08 4.12 3.62
C GLY A 89 -9.08 3.61 4.66
N THR A 90 -9.38 3.78 5.95
CA THR A 90 -8.51 3.34 7.04
C THR A 90 -8.25 1.84 7.00
N ILE A 91 -9.26 1.01 6.70
CA ILE A 91 -9.09 -0.45 6.60
C ILE A 91 -8.05 -0.83 5.53
N LEU A 92 -8.10 -0.16 4.36
CA LEU A 92 -7.14 -0.40 3.28
C LEU A 92 -5.73 0.00 3.69
N VAL A 93 -5.59 1.16 4.34
CA VAL A 93 -4.30 1.64 4.83
C VAL A 93 -3.76 0.75 5.95
N SER A 94 -4.61 0.26 6.86
CA SER A 94 -4.24 -0.70 7.89
C SER A 94 -3.71 -2.01 7.30
N LEU A 95 -4.33 -2.54 6.24
CA LEU A 95 -3.83 -3.72 5.54
C LEU A 95 -2.48 -3.46 4.86
N MET A 96 -2.28 -2.28 4.27
CA MET A 96 -0.99 -1.90 3.69
C MET A 96 0.11 -1.86 4.74
N ILE A 97 -0.14 -1.25 5.90
CA ILE A 97 0.83 -1.19 6.99
C ILE A 97 1.11 -2.59 7.53
N PHE A 98 0.07 -3.40 7.75
CA PHE A 98 0.23 -4.78 8.19
C PHE A 98 1.12 -5.57 7.23
N SER A 99 0.83 -5.52 5.93
CA SER A 99 1.65 -6.16 4.90
C SER A 99 3.08 -5.61 4.88
N SER A 100 3.26 -4.31 5.05
CA SER A 100 4.58 -3.67 5.04
C SER A 100 5.42 -4.11 6.24
N VAL A 101 4.84 -4.12 7.45
CA VAL A 101 5.54 -4.55 8.67
C VAL A 101 5.93 -6.02 8.58
N PHE A 102 5.10 -6.88 8.00
CA PHE A 102 5.47 -8.27 7.69
C PHE A 102 6.61 -8.38 6.67
N GLY A 103 6.72 -7.43 5.74
CA GLY A 103 7.80 -7.35 4.76
C GLY A 103 9.13 -6.84 5.33
N GLU A 104 9.11 -6.17 6.49
CA GLU A 104 10.29 -5.57 7.14
C GLU A 104 11.16 -6.62 7.88
N TYR A 105 11.70 -7.54 7.09
CA TYR A 105 12.64 -8.55 7.57
C TYR A 105 14.02 -7.96 7.88
N LEU A 106 14.52 -7.03 7.08
CA LEU A 106 15.86 -6.46 7.24
C LEU A 106 16.03 -5.78 8.61
N LEU A 107 15.08 -4.92 8.97
CA LEU A 107 15.06 -4.20 10.25
C LEU A 107 15.07 -5.17 11.43
N THR A 108 14.16 -6.14 11.43
CA THR A 108 14.02 -7.13 12.51
C THR A 108 15.26 -8.02 12.65
N ASN A 109 15.75 -8.55 11.52
CA ASN A 109 16.87 -9.48 11.50
C ASN A 109 18.18 -8.83 11.97
N LEU A 110 18.43 -7.60 11.53
CA LEU A 110 19.71 -6.92 11.76
C LEU A 110 19.74 -6.11 13.07
N LEU A 111 18.59 -5.64 13.61
CA LEU A 111 18.55 -5.02 14.95
C LEU A 111 18.62 -6.07 16.07
N ILE A 112 17.82 -7.13 16.01
CA ILE A 112 17.71 -8.13 17.08
C ILE A 112 18.69 -9.30 16.88
N GLY A 113 19.40 -9.29 15.74
CA GLY A 113 20.64 -10.04 15.55
C GLY A 113 20.46 -11.56 15.55
N GLY A 114 19.41 -12.07 14.91
CA GLY A 114 19.19 -13.52 14.77
C GLY A 114 19.12 -14.32 16.08
N ARG A 115 19.04 -13.66 17.24
CA ARG A 115 18.91 -14.32 18.57
C ARG A 115 17.53 -14.94 18.76
N PHE A 116 16.54 -14.47 18.02
CA PHE A 116 15.38 -15.28 17.67
C PHE A 116 15.72 -15.96 16.36
N GLU A 117 15.77 -17.29 16.38
CA GLU A 117 15.72 -18.10 15.16
C GLU A 117 14.40 -17.81 14.45
N THR A 118 14.35 -16.72 13.68
CA THR A 118 13.35 -16.63 12.61
C THR A 118 13.57 -17.86 11.74
N VAL A 119 12.48 -18.53 11.36
CA VAL A 119 12.46 -19.82 10.64
C VAL A 119 13.51 -19.91 9.52
N ARG A 120 13.84 -18.78 8.89
CA ARG A 120 14.86 -18.66 7.84
C ARG A 120 16.31 -18.87 8.31
N ILE A 121 16.70 -18.35 9.48
CA ILE A 121 18.07 -18.52 10.02
C ILE A 121 18.28 -19.96 10.49
N TYR A 122 17.26 -20.57 11.09
CA TYR A 122 17.26 -21.99 11.44
C TYR A 122 17.45 -22.89 10.20
N MET A 123 16.71 -22.63 9.11
CA MET A 123 16.89 -23.33 7.83
C MET A 123 18.28 -23.11 7.23
N LEU A 124 18.80 -21.88 7.26
CA LEU A 124 20.11 -21.56 6.70
C LEU A 124 21.25 -22.25 7.47
N ARG A 125 21.12 -22.36 8.79
CA ARG A 125 22.08 -23.09 9.62
C ARG A 125 22.06 -24.59 9.33
N ARG A 126 20.88 -25.17 9.06
CA ARG A 126 20.69 -26.55 8.59
C ARG A 126 21.15 -26.81 7.15
N MET A 127 21.28 -25.76 6.32
CA MET A 127 21.83 -25.86 4.96
C MET A 127 23.34 -26.09 4.92
N ASN A 128 24.07 -25.72 5.97
CA ASN A 128 25.54 -25.71 5.96
C ASN A 128 26.18 -27.08 6.23
N GLU A 129 25.39 -28.13 6.48
CA GLU A 129 25.87 -29.50 6.68
C GLU A 129 25.82 -30.34 5.40
N ASN A 130 24.97 -30.02 4.40
CA ASN A 130 24.77 -30.85 3.20
C ASN A 130 24.40 -30.02 1.95
N GLY A 131 25.35 -29.82 1.03
CA GLY A 131 25.15 -29.02 -0.20
C GLY A 131 24.04 -29.52 -1.15
N HIS A 132 23.64 -30.80 -1.06
CA HIS A 132 22.53 -31.35 -1.84
C HIS A 132 21.16 -30.89 -1.32
N LEU A 133 21.01 -30.69 -0.01
CA LEU A 133 19.76 -30.20 0.59
C LEU A 133 19.54 -28.72 0.25
N SER A 134 20.61 -27.92 0.22
CA SER A 134 20.57 -26.51 -0.17
C SER A 134 20.05 -26.31 -1.60
N SER A 135 20.55 -27.09 -2.55
CA SER A 135 20.10 -27.01 -3.95
C SER A 135 18.63 -27.42 -4.11
N ALA A 136 18.19 -28.48 -3.41
CA ALA A 136 16.80 -28.92 -3.43
C ALA A 136 15.84 -27.86 -2.85
N VAL A 137 16.24 -27.22 -1.74
CA VAL A 137 15.46 -26.13 -1.11
C VAL A 137 15.33 -24.93 -2.05
N ILE A 138 16.40 -24.54 -2.73
CA ILE A 138 16.38 -23.40 -3.66
C ILE A 138 15.47 -23.69 -4.87
N VAL A 139 15.54 -24.91 -5.43
CA VAL A 139 14.66 -25.34 -6.53
C VAL A 139 13.19 -25.35 -6.07
N LEU A 140 12.91 -25.83 -4.86
CA LEU A 140 11.56 -25.82 -4.29
C LEU A 140 11.03 -24.39 -4.08
N TYR A 141 11.86 -23.49 -3.56
CA TYR A 141 11.53 -22.06 -3.43
C TYR A 141 11.22 -21.42 -4.80
N PHE A 142 12.04 -21.72 -5.81
CA PHE A 142 11.83 -21.22 -7.16
C PHE A 142 10.48 -21.68 -7.73
N LEU A 143 10.16 -22.96 -7.58
CA LEU A 143 8.88 -23.54 -8.01
C LEU A 143 7.69 -22.91 -7.28
N PHE A 144 7.82 -22.68 -5.98
CA PHE A 144 6.78 -22.05 -5.17
C PHE A 144 6.49 -20.61 -5.61
N ILE A 145 7.55 -19.82 -5.85
CA ILE A 145 7.42 -18.44 -6.35
C ILE A 145 6.85 -18.43 -7.77
N LEU A 146 7.27 -19.36 -8.64
CA LEU A 146 6.73 -19.52 -10.00
C LEU A 146 5.22 -19.78 -9.98
N ILE A 147 4.75 -20.67 -9.11
CA ILE A 147 3.31 -20.97 -8.97
C ILE A 147 2.54 -19.73 -8.53
N ILE A 148 3.03 -19.00 -7.52
CA ILE A 148 2.40 -17.76 -7.04
C ILE A 148 2.35 -16.70 -8.15
N ALA A 149 3.43 -16.56 -8.91
CA ALA A 149 3.49 -15.63 -10.04
C ALA A 149 2.46 -15.99 -11.13
N LEU A 150 2.33 -17.27 -11.48
CA LEU A 150 1.33 -17.75 -12.44
C LEU A 150 -0.10 -17.51 -11.92
N LEU A 151 -0.36 -17.79 -10.64
CA LEU A 151 -1.66 -17.56 -10.01
C LEU A 151 -2.05 -16.07 -10.06
N THR A 152 -1.11 -15.20 -9.71
CA THR A 152 -1.29 -13.75 -9.76
C THR A 152 -1.50 -13.25 -11.18
N PHE A 153 -0.78 -13.81 -12.15
CA PHE A 153 -0.92 -13.49 -13.57
C PHE A 153 -2.30 -13.89 -14.10
N VAL A 154 -2.80 -15.07 -13.74
CA VAL A 154 -4.14 -15.54 -14.12
C VAL A 154 -5.23 -14.68 -13.48
N MET A 155 -5.11 -14.32 -12.20
CA MET A 155 -6.07 -13.44 -11.53
C MET A 155 -6.07 -12.01 -12.09
N THR A 156 -4.88 -11.47 -12.40
CA THR A 156 -4.74 -10.14 -13.03
C THR A 156 -5.33 -10.11 -14.43
N ASN A 157 -5.18 -11.20 -15.22
CA ASN A 157 -5.81 -11.30 -16.52
C ASN A 157 -7.35 -11.39 -16.46
N ARG A 158 -7.93 -11.89 -15.35
CA ARG A 158 -9.38 -11.86 -15.13
C ARG A 158 -9.88 -10.44 -14.82
N GLN A 159 -9.12 -9.66 -14.08
CA GLN A 159 -9.43 -8.25 -13.79
C GLN A 159 -9.46 -7.41 -15.07
N LYS A 160 -8.50 -7.60 -15.99
CA LYS A 160 -8.50 -6.91 -17.30
C LYS A 160 -9.78 -7.18 -18.11
N LYS A 161 -10.37 -8.38 -18.03
CA LYS A 161 -11.63 -8.69 -18.74
C LYS A 161 -12.87 -8.01 -18.16
N GLN A 162 -12.87 -7.61 -16.88
CA GLN A 162 -14.01 -6.94 -16.24
C GLN A 162 -14.00 -5.41 -16.39
N VAL A 163 -12.83 -4.79 -16.55
CA VAL A 163 -12.71 -3.33 -16.70
C VAL A 163 -12.94 -2.86 -18.16
N VAL A 164 -12.70 -3.75 -19.14
CA VAL A 164 -12.94 -3.48 -20.58
C VAL A 164 -14.42 -3.18 -20.94
N PRO A 165 -15.44 -3.90 -20.43
CA PRO A 165 -16.84 -3.63 -20.80
C PRO A 165 -17.36 -2.27 -20.29
N ILE A 166 -16.81 -1.72 -19.20
CA ILE A 166 -17.25 -0.42 -18.64
C ILE A 166 -16.79 0.75 -19.53
N LYS A 167 -15.53 0.72 -19.99
CA LYS A 167 -14.97 1.75 -20.88
C LYS A 167 -15.65 1.76 -22.25
N GLN A 168 -16.09 0.60 -22.74
CA GLN A 168 -16.82 0.47 -24.01
C GLN A 168 -18.26 1.00 -23.94
N ARG A 169 -18.96 0.84 -22.80
CA ARG A 169 -20.31 1.41 -22.61
C ARG A 169 -20.29 2.94 -22.59
N TYR A 170 -19.33 3.55 -21.90
CA TYR A 170 -19.16 5.01 -21.90
C TYR A 170 -18.91 5.55 -23.33
N ASN A 171 -17.96 4.95 -24.05
CA ASN A 171 -17.57 5.44 -25.39
C ASN A 171 -18.67 5.25 -26.46
N ARG A 172 -19.54 4.24 -26.32
CA ARG A 172 -20.73 4.11 -27.18
C ARG A 172 -21.78 5.19 -26.87
N GLN A 173 -21.97 5.50 -25.60
CA GLN A 173 -22.95 6.49 -25.16
C GLN A 173 -22.56 7.92 -25.55
N SER A 174 -21.27 8.29 -25.45
CA SER A 174 -20.78 9.59 -25.93
C SER A 174 -21.02 9.78 -27.43
N ARG A 175 -20.77 8.74 -28.24
CA ARG A 175 -20.98 8.78 -29.69
C ARG A 175 -22.45 8.87 -30.10
N THR A 176 -23.37 8.31 -29.32
CA THR A 176 -24.81 8.47 -29.58
C THR A 176 -25.30 9.87 -29.21
N LEU A 177 -24.74 10.49 -28.18
CA LEU A 177 -25.08 11.85 -27.77
C LEU A 177 -24.53 12.88 -28.78
N GLU A 178 -23.30 12.73 -29.26
CA GLU A 178 -22.77 13.58 -30.34
C GLU A 178 -23.63 13.49 -31.61
N LYS A 179 -24.06 12.28 -31.99
CA LYS A 179 -24.91 12.09 -33.17
C LYS A 179 -26.31 12.66 -32.98
N GLY A 180 -26.90 12.53 -31.79
CA GLY A 180 -28.20 13.15 -31.48
C GLY A 180 -28.14 14.67 -31.57
N VAL A 181 -27.14 15.29 -30.95
CA VAL A 181 -26.92 16.74 -30.98
C VAL A 181 -26.68 17.27 -32.40
N VAL A 182 -25.96 16.52 -33.25
CA VAL A 182 -25.74 16.92 -34.64
C VAL A 182 -27.01 16.81 -35.48
N VAL A 183 -27.86 15.81 -35.23
CA VAL A 183 -29.13 15.65 -35.97
C VAL A 183 -30.12 16.76 -35.59
N ASP A 184 -30.23 17.09 -34.30
CA ASP A 184 -31.12 18.16 -33.83
C ASP A 184 -30.70 19.53 -34.41
N ASN A 185 -29.39 19.82 -34.47
CA ASN A 185 -28.86 21.06 -35.09
C ASN A 185 -29.10 21.17 -36.60
N VAL A 186 -29.28 20.04 -37.30
CA VAL A 186 -29.57 20.05 -38.75
C VAL A 186 -31.06 20.28 -39.02
N LEU A 187 -31.93 19.81 -38.12
CA LEU A 187 -33.38 19.99 -38.24
C LEU A 187 -33.85 21.40 -37.84
N GLU A 188 -33.08 22.13 -37.03
CA GLU A 188 -33.39 23.52 -36.65
C GLU A 188 -33.00 24.56 -37.73
N HIS A 189 -32.24 24.15 -38.75
CA HIS A 189 -31.77 25.00 -39.85
C HIS A 189 -32.36 24.63 -41.24
N SER A 190 -33.42 23.80 -41.26
CA SER A 190 -34.18 23.43 -42.48
C SER A 190 -35.53 24.13 -42.51
#